data_AF-A0A7S3PV85-F1
#
_entry.id   AF-A0A7S3PV85-F1
#
_cell.length_a   1.000
_cell.length_b   1.000
_cell.length_c   1.000
_cell.angle_alpha   90.00
_cell.angle_beta   90.00
_cell.angle_gamma   90.00
#
_symmetry.space_group_name_H-M   'P 1'
#
loop_
_entity.id
_entity.type
_entity.pdbx_description
1 polymer ?
#
loop_
_entity_poly.entity_id
_entity_poly.type
_entity_poly.pdbx_seq_one_letter_code
_entity_poly.pdbx_strand_id
1 'polypeptide(L)'
;GGAAEDQSVYQKKCLKNAKAWRAALLYHKICTDEGLSLFLSACGKLLFNGPNNTEAHELYGAILGDRQDQETIDFHKCKKRIKIASETLVRLGLSELHRIENRDPSIETNRLERISPLCVIRRIPLIYFRIYREDEDAEPLQTLSTMLAKKLGLSNIEEGENTKLASITADERFLTADIIARCLPYSGHSNSLSEMYLKPSLKPLLKAMEESSIPSVNIGNVKLVIYMSCHIVQIAPDIISIDDYAFLFSVCFKIILRDATIGGADENMVPDLETASINLLCSCVCANYSLRYQESKSTHSTSTKLIEEVGDRTEIRNDRPSKNESTKVFFSGIQKDMIGFAQGDVVKVRDPTRDHAFLTSIPGSNSTWSARVCLLNTFVLASQRCAIEKIHAFALDILPSLSSWVLAGSIDGRARHPLCVASSLQCIFTILQRTKNFSCFQSCKRSIEIIIQNLFQFSIDAIALTSTSVDASALRVASLKLMMVIVIIDQSQSEGGVEDGSSNGTTKAGLGCIPPGDLIRVISTLRGINNLDQDGSVRQLAAHLLGFLEANR
;
A
#
# COMPACT_ATOMS: atom_id res chain seq x y z
N GLY A 1 13.63 -19.17 35.70
CA GLY A 1 15.01 -19.67 35.88
C GLY A 1 15.01 -21.16 35.60
N GLY A 2 15.91 -21.61 34.74
CA GLY A 2 16.06 -23.02 34.30
C GLY A 2 16.17 -23.12 32.77
N ALA A 3 17.40 -23.38 32.29
CA ALA A 3 17.83 -23.73 30.93
C ALA A 3 17.25 -22.95 29.72
N ALA A 4 18.10 -22.21 29.01
CA ALA A 4 17.75 -21.48 27.79
C ALA A 4 17.18 -22.38 26.66
N GLU A 5 17.51 -23.67 26.63
CA GLU A 5 16.95 -24.64 25.68
C GLU A 5 15.49 -25.02 25.98
N ASP A 6 15.10 -25.11 27.27
CA ASP A 6 13.72 -25.41 27.67
C ASP A 6 12.78 -24.22 27.44
N GLN A 7 13.30 -22.99 27.54
CA GLN A 7 12.54 -21.79 27.24
C GLN A 7 12.13 -21.73 25.77
N SER A 8 13.05 -22.05 24.85
CA SER A 8 12.78 -22.09 23.40
C SER A 8 11.68 -23.09 23.03
N VAL A 9 11.72 -24.30 23.61
CA VAL A 9 10.74 -25.36 23.37
C VAL A 9 9.38 -25.01 23.98
N TYR A 10 9.36 -24.47 25.19
CA TYR A 10 8.14 -24.02 25.86
C TYR A 10 7.51 -22.84 25.11
N GLN A 11 8.31 -21.89 24.62
CA GLN A 11 7.85 -20.75 23.82
C GLN A 11 7.25 -21.18 22.48
N LYS A 12 7.90 -22.09 21.75
CA LYS A 12 7.33 -22.66 20.52
C LYS A 12 6.00 -23.36 20.78
N LYS A 13 5.85 -24.05 21.92
CA LYS A 13 4.58 -24.62 22.35
C LYS A 13 3.53 -23.53 22.67
N CYS A 14 3.91 -22.47 23.36
CA CYS A 14 3.02 -21.33 23.66
C CYS A 14 2.55 -20.63 22.38
N LEU A 15 3.45 -20.33 21.43
CA LEU A 15 3.11 -19.73 20.14
C LEU A 15 2.21 -20.65 19.30
N LYS A 16 2.50 -21.96 19.28
CA LYS A 16 1.67 -22.97 18.61
C LYS A 16 0.25 -23.01 19.20
N ASN A 17 0.11 -22.79 20.51
CA ASN A 17 -1.16 -22.80 21.22
C ASN A 17 -1.82 -21.41 21.34
N ALA A 18 -1.16 -20.33 20.90
CA ALA A 18 -1.64 -18.97 21.09
C ALA A 18 -3.01 -18.73 20.41
N LYS A 19 -3.26 -19.35 19.25
CA LYS A 19 -4.59 -19.32 18.60
C LYS A 19 -5.67 -19.97 19.47
N ALA A 20 -5.37 -21.10 20.11
CA ALA A 20 -6.30 -21.79 21.01
C ALA A 20 -6.54 -20.99 22.28
N TRP A 21 -5.50 -20.35 22.83
CA TRP A 21 -5.64 -19.45 23.99
C TRP A 21 -6.43 -18.20 23.67
N ARG A 22 -6.21 -17.60 22.50
CA ARG A 22 -7.01 -16.48 22.00
C ARG A 22 -8.47 -16.89 21.84
N ALA A 23 -8.74 -18.04 21.23
CA ALA A 23 -10.09 -18.56 21.11
C ALA A 23 -10.74 -18.82 22.48
N ALA A 24 -9.99 -19.39 23.43
CA ALA A 24 -10.42 -19.57 24.81
C ALA A 24 -10.77 -18.25 25.52
N LEU A 25 -9.90 -17.25 25.39
CA LEU A 25 -10.08 -15.91 25.97
C LEU A 25 -11.21 -15.12 25.29
N LEU A 26 -11.54 -15.37 24.02
CA LEU A 26 -12.59 -14.62 23.32
C LEU A 26 -13.94 -15.35 23.33
N TYR A 27 -13.97 -16.68 23.17
CA TYR A 27 -15.20 -17.48 23.02
C TYR A 27 -15.65 -18.18 24.30
N HIS A 28 -14.73 -18.75 25.06
CA HIS A 28 -15.10 -19.79 26.03
C HIS A 28 -15.52 -19.27 27.41
N LYS A 29 -15.68 -17.95 27.60
CA LYS A 29 -15.98 -17.32 28.92
C LYS A 29 -15.17 -17.91 30.09
N ILE A 30 -13.94 -18.38 29.82
CA ILE A 30 -13.10 -19.07 30.82
C ILE A 30 -12.69 -18.10 31.95
N CYS A 31 -12.69 -16.80 31.66
CA CYS A 31 -12.49 -15.75 32.65
C CYS A 31 -13.61 -14.70 32.52
N THR A 32 -13.81 -13.92 33.59
CA THR A 32 -14.71 -12.76 33.59
C THR A 32 -14.17 -11.64 32.67
N ASP A 33 -14.99 -10.64 32.37
CA ASP A 33 -14.59 -9.45 31.61
C ASP A 33 -13.49 -8.66 32.35
N GLU A 34 -13.63 -8.51 33.66
CA GLU A 34 -12.61 -7.91 34.53
C GLU A 34 -11.32 -8.75 34.56
N GLY A 35 -11.44 -10.08 34.65
CA GLY A 35 -10.29 -10.99 34.60
C GLY A 35 -9.53 -10.92 33.29
N LEU A 36 -10.24 -10.74 32.16
CA LEU A 36 -9.61 -10.50 30.85
C LEU A 36 -8.83 -9.18 30.85
N SER A 37 -9.41 -8.09 31.36
CA SER A 37 -8.75 -6.78 31.44
C SER A 37 -7.49 -6.82 32.31
N LEU A 38 -7.58 -7.45 33.49
CA LEU A 38 -6.45 -7.62 34.40
C LEU A 38 -5.33 -8.45 33.77
N PHE A 39 -5.67 -9.55 33.10
CA PHE A 39 -4.71 -10.40 32.41
C PHE A 39 -3.97 -9.64 31.30
N LEU A 40 -4.69 -8.93 30.45
CA LEU A 40 -4.11 -8.14 29.37
C LEU A 40 -3.24 -6.99 29.92
N SER A 41 -3.68 -6.34 30.99
CA SER A 41 -2.92 -5.30 31.67
C SER A 41 -1.61 -5.82 32.25
N ALA A 42 -1.64 -6.99 32.92
CA ALA A 42 -0.46 -7.62 33.47
C ALA A 42 0.53 -8.01 32.36
N CYS A 43 0.04 -8.60 31.27
CA CYS A 43 0.88 -8.94 30.11
C CYS A 43 1.51 -7.69 29.48
N GLY A 44 0.74 -6.62 29.28
CA GLY A 44 1.27 -5.36 28.75
C GLY A 44 2.33 -4.73 29.65
N LYS A 45 2.10 -4.69 30.97
CA LYS A 45 3.09 -4.19 31.96
C LYS A 45 4.39 -4.99 31.94
N LEU A 46 4.31 -6.31 31.79
CA LEU A 46 5.50 -7.16 31.65
C LEU A 46 6.32 -6.81 30.41
N LEU A 47 5.67 -6.45 29.30
CA LEU A 47 6.35 -6.04 28.07
C LEU A 47 7.03 -4.68 28.17
N PHE A 48 6.47 -3.73 28.93
CA PHE A 48 7.12 -2.43 29.17
C PHE A 48 8.42 -2.57 29.98
N ASN A 49 8.44 -3.53 30.90
CA ASN A 49 9.62 -3.82 31.72
C ASN A 49 10.67 -4.69 30.99
N GLY A 50 10.38 -5.17 29.78
CA GLY A 50 11.27 -6.02 28.98
C GLY A 50 11.20 -5.73 27.47
N PRO A 51 11.47 -4.50 27.02
CA PRO A 51 11.24 -4.07 25.62
C PRO A 51 12.10 -4.81 24.57
N ASN A 52 13.18 -5.47 24.99
CA ASN A 52 14.06 -6.24 24.11
C ASN A 52 13.64 -7.72 23.97
N ASN A 53 12.58 -8.14 24.67
CA ASN A 53 12.11 -9.53 24.62
C ASN A 53 11.16 -9.70 23.43
N THR A 54 11.75 -9.93 22.25
CA THR A 54 11.04 -10.07 20.98
C THR A 54 10.02 -11.21 21.06
N GLU A 55 10.35 -12.27 21.78
CA GLU A 55 9.54 -13.48 21.94
C GLU A 55 8.29 -13.24 22.80
N ALA A 56 8.40 -12.49 23.91
CA ALA A 56 7.26 -12.11 24.74
C ALA A 56 6.29 -11.21 23.96
N HIS A 57 6.87 -10.35 23.14
CA HIS A 57 6.20 -9.44 22.24
C HIS A 57 5.47 -10.18 21.09
N GLU A 58 6.04 -11.25 20.54
CA GLU A 58 5.40 -12.17 19.59
C GLU A 58 4.26 -12.97 20.21
N LEU A 59 4.48 -13.56 21.39
CA LEU A 59 3.45 -14.29 22.12
C LEU A 59 2.25 -13.41 22.44
N TYR A 60 2.51 -12.17 22.86
CA TYR A 60 1.48 -11.17 23.09
C TYR A 60 0.71 -10.80 21.81
N GLY A 61 1.42 -10.61 20.69
CA GLY A 61 0.79 -10.44 19.38
C GLY A 61 -0.10 -11.62 19.00
N ALA A 62 0.35 -12.85 19.25
CA ALA A 62 -0.39 -14.06 18.95
C ALA A 62 -1.64 -14.24 19.83
N ILE A 63 -1.58 -13.81 21.11
CA ILE A 63 -2.74 -13.79 22.02
C ILE A 63 -3.79 -12.76 21.57
N LEU A 64 -3.35 -11.58 21.11
CA LEU A 64 -4.26 -10.54 20.60
C LEU A 64 -4.81 -10.88 19.22
N GLY A 65 -4.04 -11.62 18.43
CA GLY A 65 -4.35 -11.98 17.05
C GLY A 65 -3.37 -11.38 16.09
N ASP A 66 -2.68 -12.24 15.33
CA ASP A 66 -1.81 -11.76 14.29
C ASP A 66 -2.63 -11.28 13.07
N ARG A 67 -2.02 -10.43 12.24
CA ARG A 67 -2.65 -9.74 11.09
C ARG A 67 -3.35 -10.69 10.10
N GLN A 68 -3.03 -11.97 10.11
CA GLN A 68 -3.49 -12.98 9.16
C GLN A 68 -4.70 -13.81 9.65
N ASP A 69 -5.04 -13.77 10.95
CA ASP A 69 -6.12 -14.60 11.53
C ASP A 69 -7.49 -13.89 11.55
N GLN A 70 -7.81 -13.15 10.48
CA GLN A 70 -9.12 -12.49 10.34
C GLN A 70 -10.22 -13.46 9.88
N GLU A 71 -9.89 -14.64 9.36
CA GLU A 71 -10.88 -15.54 8.72
C GLU A 71 -11.50 -16.58 9.67
N THR A 72 -10.95 -16.80 10.88
CA THR A 72 -11.42 -17.88 11.78
C THR A 72 -12.20 -17.41 13.01
N ILE A 73 -12.36 -16.09 13.20
CA ILE A 73 -13.04 -15.52 14.37
C ILE A 73 -14.37 -14.92 13.92
N ASP A 74 -15.48 -15.53 14.35
CA ASP A 74 -16.81 -14.91 14.35
C ASP A 74 -16.80 -13.69 15.31
N PHE A 75 -16.47 -12.53 14.74
CA PHE A 75 -16.30 -11.26 15.46
C PHE A 75 -17.59 -10.78 16.13
N HIS A 76 -18.76 -11.12 15.59
CA HIS A 76 -20.04 -10.74 16.19
C HIS A 76 -20.25 -11.40 17.55
N LYS A 77 -19.81 -12.65 17.73
CA LYS A 77 -19.90 -13.36 19.02
C LYS A 77 -18.92 -12.86 20.08
N CYS A 78 -17.81 -12.23 19.67
CA CYS A 78 -16.75 -11.77 20.58
C CYS A 78 -16.65 -10.25 20.74
N LYS A 79 -17.55 -9.49 20.11
CA LYS A 79 -17.52 -8.01 20.04
C LYS A 79 -17.23 -7.35 21.40
N LYS A 80 -17.96 -7.74 22.46
CA LYS A 80 -17.80 -7.20 23.82
C LYS A 80 -16.38 -7.42 24.37
N ARG A 81 -15.85 -8.64 24.27
CA ARG A 81 -14.51 -8.97 24.81
C ARG A 81 -13.39 -8.33 24.02
N ILE A 82 -13.57 -8.20 22.70
CA ILE A 82 -12.67 -7.46 21.83
C ILE A 82 -12.63 -5.99 22.25
N LYS A 83 -13.79 -5.36 22.50
CA LYS A 83 -13.85 -3.98 23.02
C LYS A 83 -13.06 -3.83 24.32
N ILE A 84 -13.34 -4.69 25.31
CA ILE A 84 -12.62 -4.67 26.61
C ILE A 84 -11.11 -4.78 26.40
N ALA A 85 -10.68 -5.67 25.50
CA ALA A 85 -9.27 -5.84 25.17
C ALA A 85 -8.68 -4.56 24.55
N SER A 86 -9.30 -3.99 23.51
CA SER A 86 -8.86 -2.74 22.88
C SER A 86 -8.72 -1.61 23.89
N GLU A 87 -9.76 -1.39 24.69
CA GLU A 87 -9.85 -0.31 25.65
C GLU A 87 -8.78 -0.42 26.74
N THR A 88 -8.63 -1.62 27.31
CA THR A 88 -7.63 -1.92 28.33
C THR A 88 -6.24 -1.57 27.83
N LEU A 89 -5.90 -1.96 26.61
CA LEU A 89 -4.57 -1.78 26.06
C LEU A 89 -4.26 -0.33 25.67
N VAL A 90 -5.26 0.39 25.13
CA VAL A 90 -5.14 1.82 24.85
C VAL A 90 -4.97 2.60 26.15
N ARG A 91 -5.80 2.34 27.17
CA ARG A 91 -5.70 2.98 28.49
C ARG A 91 -4.37 2.68 29.18
N LEU A 92 -3.89 1.44 29.09
CA LEU A 92 -2.59 1.05 29.63
C LEU A 92 -1.46 1.83 28.94
N GLY A 93 -1.47 1.88 27.61
CA GLY A 93 -0.49 2.62 26.83
C GLY A 93 -0.49 4.12 27.14
N LEU A 94 -1.68 4.73 27.26
CA LEU A 94 -1.86 6.11 27.70
C LEU A 94 -1.25 6.36 29.08
N SER A 95 -1.58 5.50 30.06
CA SER A 95 -1.08 5.65 31.43
C SER A 95 0.45 5.61 31.48
N GLU A 96 1.09 4.73 30.72
CA GLU A 96 2.56 4.66 30.67
C GLU A 96 3.17 5.86 29.95
N LEU A 97 2.55 6.33 28.85
CA LEU A 97 3.03 7.51 28.14
C LEU A 97 2.94 8.76 29.03
N HIS A 98 1.85 8.96 29.76
CA HIS A 98 1.73 10.03 30.76
C HIS A 98 2.75 9.90 31.89
N ARG A 99 3.00 8.68 32.39
CA ARG A 99 4.03 8.44 33.42
C ARG A 99 5.42 8.84 32.93
N ILE A 100 5.72 8.57 31.65
CA ILE A 100 6.99 8.93 31.02
C ILE A 100 7.08 10.46 30.82
N GLU A 101 6.01 11.11 30.37
CA GLU A 101 5.97 12.57 30.14
C GLU A 101 6.06 13.39 31.43
N ASN A 102 5.46 12.91 32.52
CA ASN A 102 5.46 13.58 33.83
C ASN A 102 6.71 13.28 34.67
N ARG A 103 7.70 12.56 34.14
CA ARG A 103 8.95 12.26 34.83
C ARG A 103 9.83 13.52 34.85
N ASP A 104 10.63 13.66 35.90
CA ASP A 104 11.56 14.79 36.05
C ASP A 104 12.43 14.92 34.78
N PRO A 105 12.44 16.08 34.09
CA PRO A 105 13.18 16.28 32.85
C PRO A 105 14.71 16.21 33.02
N SER A 106 15.22 16.21 34.26
CA SER A 106 16.63 15.94 34.56
C SER A 106 17.01 14.46 34.47
N ILE A 107 16.02 13.55 34.46
CA ILE A 107 16.23 12.11 34.33
C ILE A 107 16.19 11.73 32.85
N GLU A 108 17.35 11.35 32.32
CA GLU A 108 17.46 10.88 30.94
C GLU A 108 16.62 9.60 30.75
N THR A 109 15.47 9.73 30.07
CA THR A 109 14.62 8.57 29.76
C THR A 109 15.24 7.78 28.64
N ASN A 110 15.55 6.50 28.90
CA ASN A 110 16.07 5.59 27.91
C ASN A 110 15.12 5.51 26.71
N ARG A 111 15.66 5.56 25.49
CA ARG A 111 14.92 5.39 24.22
C ARG A 111 13.97 4.20 24.25
N LEU A 112 14.39 3.08 24.84
CA LEU A 112 13.57 1.87 24.94
C LEU A 112 12.34 2.06 25.82
N GLU A 113 12.47 2.79 26.94
CA GLU A 113 11.33 3.11 27.81
C GLU A 113 10.28 3.93 27.06
N ARG A 114 10.70 4.89 26.22
CA ARG A 114 9.78 5.73 25.43
C ARG A 114 9.09 4.99 24.29
N ILE A 115 9.77 4.02 23.68
CA ILE A 115 9.27 3.25 22.52
C ILE A 115 8.40 2.07 22.95
N SER A 116 8.61 1.51 24.15
CA SER A 116 7.91 0.29 24.59
C SER A 116 6.37 0.42 24.62
N PRO A 117 5.76 1.53 25.10
CA PRO A 117 4.31 1.68 25.10
C PRO A 117 3.76 1.73 23.67
N LEU A 118 4.48 2.42 22.79
CA LEU A 118 4.14 2.54 21.38
C LEU A 118 4.17 1.17 20.68
N CYS A 119 5.17 0.33 20.97
CA CYS A 119 5.27 -1.01 20.40
C CYS A 119 4.10 -1.91 20.81
N VAL A 120 3.65 -1.83 22.06
CA VAL A 120 2.49 -2.59 22.55
C VAL A 120 1.21 -2.12 21.86
N ILE A 121 0.98 -0.81 21.76
CA ILE A 121 -0.20 -0.25 21.06
C ILE A 121 -0.20 -0.65 19.58
N ARG A 122 0.95 -0.59 18.89
CA ARG A 122 1.06 -0.98 17.46
C ARG A 122 0.68 -2.44 17.21
N ARG A 123 0.79 -3.33 18.21
CA ARG A 123 0.40 -4.74 18.11
C ARG A 123 -1.10 -4.98 18.21
N ILE A 124 -1.90 -3.99 18.63
CA ILE A 124 -3.35 -4.13 18.67
C ILE A 124 -3.87 -4.38 17.23
N PRO A 125 -4.66 -5.44 17.00
CA PRO A 125 -5.19 -5.75 15.67
C PRO A 125 -6.06 -4.61 15.12
N LEU A 126 -6.00 -4.33 13.82
CA LEU A 126 -6.78 -3.24 13.23
C LEU A 126 -8.30 -3.41 13.42
N ILE A 127 -8.78 -4.65 13.31
CA ILE A 127 -10.21 -4.99 13.50
C ILE A 127 -10.71 -4.65 14.92
N TYR A 128 -9.82 -4.61 15.91
CA TYR A 128 -10.14 -4.27 17.30
C TYR A 128 -10.48 -2.79 17.44
N PHE A 129 -9.78 -1.91 16.70
CA PHE A 129 -10.12 -0.48 16.63
C PHE A 129 -11.44 -0.23 15.90
N ARG A 130 -11.72 -1.02 14.84
CA ARG A 130 -13.00 -0.92 14.10
C ARG A 130 -14.21 -1.28 14.97
N ILE A 131 -14.11 -2.36 15.75
CA ILE A 131 -15.15 -2.77 16.70
C ILE A 131 -15.32 -1.73 17.82
N TYR A 132 -14.22 -1.13 18.27
CA TYR A 132 -14.22 -0.13 19.33
C TYR A 132 -15.02 1.15 18.97
N ARG A 133 -15.03 1.55 17.69
CA ARG A 133 -15.78 2.72 17.20
C ARG A 133 -17.29 2.60 17.31
N GLU A 134 -17.85 1.39 17.27
CA GLU A 134 -19.30 1.17 17.15
C GLU A 134 -20.10 1.51 18.44
N ASP A 135 -19.45 2.00 19.49
CA ASP A 135 -20.04 2.09 20.85
C ASP A 135 -19.99 3.52 21.46
N GLU A 136 -19.89 4.56 20.62
CA GLU A 136 -19.89 6.02 20.94
C GLU A 136 -18.80 6.53 21.93
N ASP A 137 -18.16 5.67 22.72
CA ASP A 137 -17.15 6.02 23.72
C ASP A 137 -15.72 5.87 23.16
N ALA A 138 -15.33 6.82 22.30
CA ALA A 138 -14.03 6.84 21.64
C ALA A 138 -12.95 7.70 22.37
N GLU A 139 -13.25 8.17 23.58
CA GLU A 139 -12.41 9.13 24.33
C GLU A 139 -10.95 8.66 24.49
N PRO A 140 -10.63 7.41 24.90
CA PRO A 140 -9.25 6.94 25.01
C PRO A 140 -8.46 7.01 23.70
N LEU A 141 -9.09 6.70 22.56
CA LEU A 141 -8.41 6.79 21.26
C LEU A 141 -8.15 8.24 20.86
N GLN A 142 -9.11 9.13 21.14
CA GLN A 142 -8.96 10.56 20.93
C GLN A 142 -7.80 11.12 21.76
N THR A 143 -7.81 10.88 23.07
CA THR A 143 -6.75 11.34 23.99
C THR A 143 -5.38 10.84 23.56
N LEU A 144 -5.27 9.56 23.16
CA LEU A 144 -4.02 9.00 22.66
C LEU A 144 -3.56 9.69 21.38
N SER A 145 -4.46 9.88 20.41
CA SER A 145 -4.12 10.54 19.15
C SER A 145 -3.66 11.99 19.34
N THR A 146 -4.33 12.74 20.21
CA THR A 146 -4.00 14.15 20.51
C THR A 146 -2.65 14.28 21.20
N MET A 147 -2.40 13.46 22.22
CA MET A 147 -1.12 13.46 22.94
C MET A 147 0.04 13.13 22.01
N LEU A 148 -0.10 12.09 21.18
CA LEU A 148 0.92 11.70 20.21
C LEU A 148 1.12 12.76 19.11
N ALA A 149 0.05 13.43 18.68
CA ALA A 149 0.15 14.52 17.70
C ALA A 149 0.88 15.74 18.27
N LYS A 150 0.63 16.09 19.56
CA LYS A 150 1.38 17.13 20.28
C LYS A 150 2.87 16.77 20.36
N LYS A 151 3.18 15.52 20.69
CA LYS A 151 4.55 15.00 20.71
C LYS A 151 5.26 15.11 19.35
N LEU A 152 4.53 15.01 18.23
CA LEU A 152 5.09 15.18 16.89
C LEU A 152 5.14 16.64 16.41
N GLY A 153 4.61 17.60 17.18
CA GLY A 153 4.51 19.00 16.76
C GLY A 153 3.52 19.21 15.61
N LEU A 154 2.47 18.39 15.54
CA LEU A 154 1.41 18.47 14.51
C LEU A 154 0.17 19.26 14.97
N SER A 155 0.11 19.67 16.24
CA SER A 155 -1.02 20.42 16.80
C SER A 155 -0.79 21.94 16.72
N ASN A 156 -1.74 22.67 16.13
CA ASN A 156 -1.78 24.16 16.03
C ASN A 156 -1.98 24.88 17.38
N ILE A 157 -1.60 24.29 18.51
CA ILE A 157 -1.86 24.92 19.81
C ILE A 157 -0.91 26.13 19.92
N GLU A 158 -1.51 27.32 19.90
CA GLU A 158 -0.91 28.64 20.18
C GLU A 158 -0.35 28.76 21.61
N GLU A 159 0.07 27.67 22.24
CA GLU A 159 0.74 27.71 23.53
C GLU A 159 2.21 27.94 23.26
N GLY A 160 2.59 29.21 23.41
CA GLY A 160 3.96 29.67 23.51
C GLY A 160 4.67 29.00 24.67
N GLU A 161 5.05 27.76 24.50
CA GLU A 161 6.15 27.13 25.21
C GLU A 161 6.93 26.31 24.19
N ASN A 162 8.18 26.72 24.00
CA ASN A 162 9.24 25.84 23.55
C ASN A 162 9.34 24.67 24.55
N THR A 163 8.39 23.74 24.49
CA THR A 163 8.58 22.40 25.00
C THR A 163 9.76 21.89 24.19
N LYS A 164 10.93 21.85 24.83
CA LYS A 164 12.11 21.18 24.31
C LYS A 164 11.65 19.77 23.96
N LEU A 165 11.27 19.55 22.69
CA LEU A 165 11.04 18.22 22.15
C LEU A 165 12.37 17.51 22.39
N ALA A 166 12.44 16.66 23.42
CA ALA A 166 13.54 15.73 23.57
C ALA A 166 13.74 15.08 22.21
N SER A 167 14.96 15.13 21.66
CA SER A 167 15.23 14.80 20.26
C SER A 167 14.62 13.43 19.90
N ILE A 168 13.43 13.44 19.29
CA ILE A 168 12.71 12.23 18.95
C ILE A 168 13.46 11.57 17.80
N THR A 169 13.85 10.31 17.99
CA THR A 169 14.52 9.55 16.91
C THR A 169 13.58 9.37 15.72
N ALA A 170 14.12 9.18 14.51
CA ALA A 170 13.32 8.95 13.31
C ALA A 170 12.35 7.75 13.48
N ASP A 171 12.83 6.65 14.07
CA ASP A 171 12.02 5.46 14.33
C ASP A 171 10.85 5.73 15.29
N GLU A 172 11.10 6.50 16.36
CA GLU A 172 10.07 6.90 17.31
C GLU A 172 9.02 7.82 16.64
N ARG A 173 9.44 8.69 15.71
CA ARG A 173 8.52 9.52 14.90
C ARG A 173 7.62 8.67 14.01
N PHE A 174 8.19 7.74 13.23
CA PHE A 174 7.39 6.90 12.33
C PHE A 174 6.47 5.94 13.07
N LEU A 175 6.91 5.41 14.22
CA LEU A 175 6.08 4.57 15.07
C LEU A 175 4.91 5.35 15.65
N THR A 176 5.16 6.57 16.13
CA THR A 176 4.13 7.46 16.65
C THR A 176 3.09 7.79 15.57
N ALA A 177 3.54 8.12 14.35
CA ALA A 177 2.68 8.39 13.21
C ALA A 177 1.79 7.19 12.81
N ASP A 178 2.34 5.96 12.80
CA ASP A 178 1.55 4.74 12.54
C ASP A 178 0.45 4.53 13.60
N ILE A 179 0.75 4.80 14.88
CA ILE A 179 -0.25 4.68 15.95
C ILE A 179 -1.34 5.74 15.79
N ILE A 180 -1.01 6.98 15.48
CA ILE A 180 -2.03 8.02 15.21
C ILE A 180 -2.91 7.59 14.03
N ALA A 181 -2.31 7.09 12.94
CA ALA A 181 -3.04 6.61 11.78
C ALA A 181 -4.00 5.45 12.10
N ARG A 182 -3.68 4.62 13.11
CA ARG A 182 -4.55 3.54 13.59
C ARG A 182 -5.69 4.04 14.46
N CYS A 183 -5.46 5.03 15.31
CA CYS A 183 -6.46 5.52 16.26
C CYS A 183 -7.46 6.48 15.60
N LEU A 184 -6.97 7.36 14.72
CA LEU A 184 -7.72 8.51 14.21
C LEU A 184 -9.01 8.17 13.45
N PRO A 185 -9.09 7.11 12.61
CA PRO A 185 -10.35 6.75 11.94
C PRO A 185 -11.46 6.35 12.93
N TYR A 186 -11.10 6.00 14.15
CA TYR A 186 -11.99 5.40 15.15
C TYR A 186 -12.17 6.26 16.39
N SER A 187 -11.55 7.44 16.47
CA SER A 187 -11.61 8.35 17.62
C SER A 187 -12.92 9.16 17.71
N GLY A 188 -13.96 8.82 16.94
CA GLY A 188 -15.25 9.54 16.96
C GLY A 188 -15.21 10.94 16.33
N HIS A 189 -14.04 11.39 15.87
CA HIS A 189 -13.86 12.64 15.15
C HIS A 189 -14.39 12.53 13.71
N SER A 190 -15.70 12.65 13.55
CA SER A 190 -16.39 12.56 12.26
C SER A 190 -15.87 13.54 11.19
N ASN A 191 -15.12 14.59 11.58
CA ASN A 191 -14.62 15.64 10.69
C ASN A 191 -13.11 16.02 10.84
N SER A 192 -12.27 15.34 11.63
CA SER A 192 -11.04 16.00 12.14
C SER A 192 -9.68 15.67 11.51
N LEU A 193 -9.46 14.55 10.80
CA LEU A 193 -8.13 14.26 10.23
C LEU A 193 -7.67 15.39 9.31
N SER A 194 -8.59 15.82 8.45
CA SER A 194 -8.38 16.87 7.48
C SER A 194 -8.12 18.22 8.11
N GLU A 195 -8.99 18.64 9.02
CA GLU A 195 -8.90 19.96 9.65
C GLU A 195 -7.81 20.04 10.72
N MET A 196 -7.54 18.97 11.47
CA MET A 196 -6.53 18.98 12.53
C MET A 196 -5.11 18.80 12.00
N TYR A 197 -4.90 17.97 10.98
CA TYR A 197 -3.55 17.54 10.59
C TYR A 197 -3.22 17.77 9.12
N LEU A 198 -4.12 17.37 8.19
CA LEU A 198 -3.84 17.45 6.75
C LEU A 198 -3.78 18.90 6.26
N LYS A 199 -4.86 19.66 6.44
CA LYS A 199 -4.98 21.04 5.95
C LYS A 199 -3.96 21.96 6.62
N PRO A 200 -3.73 21.93 7.95
CA PRO A 200 -2.71 22.77 8.57
C PRO A 200 -1.29 22.49 8.06
N SER A 201 -0.95 21.23 7.79
CA SER A 201 0.40 20.86 7.35
C SER A 201 0.61 21.02 5.85
N LEU A 202 -0.43 20.83 5.04
CA LEU A 202 -0.34 20.80 3.57
C LEU A 202 -0.76 22.12 2.90
N LYS A 203 -1.68 22.92 3.48
CA LYS A 203 -2.04 24.23 2.91
C LYS A 203 -0.87 25.20 2.83
N PRO A 204 0.03 25.33 3.84
CA PRO A 204 1.20 26.18 3.73
C PRO A 204 2.14 25.73 2.61
N LEU A 205 2.29 24.42 2.40
CA LEU A 205 3.05 23.87 1.27
C LEU A 205 2.42 24.29 -0.06
N LEU A 206 1.10 24.14 -0.21
CA LEU A 206 0.39 24.55 -1.43
C LEU A 206 0.56 26.05 -1.71
N LYS A 207 0.42 26.89 -0.68
CA LYS A 207 0.61 28.34 -0.80
C LYS A 207 2.06 28.69 -1.19
N ALA A 208 3.05 28.06 -0.54
CA ALA A 208 4.47 28.24 -0.86
C ALA A 208 4.81 27.81 -2.31
N MET A 209 4.16 26.75 -2.80
CA MET A 209 4.30 26.30 -4.19
C MET A 209 3.71 27.29 -5.19
N GLU A 210 2.59 27.95 -4.86
CA GLU A 210 1.96 28.97 -5.70
C GLU A 210 2.74 30.29 -5.70
N GLU A 211 3.32 30.67 -4.56
CA GLU A 211 4.03 31.95 -4.37
C GLU A 211 5.53 31.87 -4.70
N SER A 212 6.05 30.71 -5.12
CA SER A 212 7.48 30.46 -5.41
C SER A 212 8.44 30.94 -4.31
N SER A 213 8.00 30.90 -3.05
CA SER A 213 8.80 31.29 -1.88
C SER A 213 8.77 30.17 -0.84
N ILE A 214 9.95 29.67 -0.44
CA ILE A 214 10.09 28.56 0.49
C ILE A 214 11.00 28.91 1.68
N PRO A 215 10.64 29.83 2.59
CA PRO A 215 11.40 29.95 3.83
C PRO A 215 10.74 29.26 5.04
N SER A 216 9.46 28.86 4.99
CA SER A 216 8.70 28.55 6.22
C SER A 216 7.97 27.21 6.28
N VAL A 217 8.12 26.30 5.30
CA VAL A 217 7.42 25.00 5.33
C VAL A 217 8.27 23.92 6.00
N ASN A 218 7.78 23.30 7.07
CA ASN A 218 8.42 22.15 7.71
C ASN A 218 8.17 20.87 6.89
N ILE A 219 9.09 20.56 5.98
CA ILE A 219 9.03 19.37 5.09
C ILE A 219 8.99 18.06 5.88
N GLY A 220 9.62 17.99 7.05
CA GLY A 220 9.55 16.83 7.93
C GLY A 220 8.11 16.52 8.36
N ASN A 221 7.34 17.56 8.72
CA ASN A 221 5.93 17.42 9.07
C ASN A 221 5.08 17.02 7.86
N VAL A 222 5.36 17.59 6.67
CA VAL A 222 4.68 17.21 5.42
C VAL A 222 4.88 15.72 5.12
N LYS A 223 6.13 15.22 5.16
CA LYS A 223 6.44 13.79 4.94
C LYS A 223 5.72 12.91 5.95
N LEU A 224 5.69 13.34 7.21
CA LEU A 224 5.03 12.60 8.29
C LEU A 224 3.52 12.50 8.08
N VAL A 225 2.88 13.59 7.68
CA VAL A 225 1.44 13.63 7.41
C VAL A 225 1.06 12.82 6.17
N ILE A 226 1.88 12.84 5.11
CA ILE A 226 1.69 11.96 3.94
C ILE A 226 1.84 10.50 4.36
N TYR A 227 2.85 10.18 5.17
CA TYR A 227 3.06 8.83 5.71
C TYR A 227 1.87 8.36 6.55
N MET A 228 1.37 9.20 7.47
CA MET A 228 0.16 8.91 8.24
C MET A 228 -1.04 8.64 7.33
N SER A 229 -1.25 9.49 6.32
CA SER A 229 -2.33 9.33 5.35
C SER A 229 -2.25 7.97 4.63
N CYS A 230 -1.05 7.52 4.24
CA CYS A 230 -0.87 6.21 3.61
C CYS A 230 -1.43 5.08 4.50
N HIS A 231 -1.10 5.10 5.79
CA HIS A 231 -1.58 4.10 6.75
C HIS A 231 -3.09 4.18 6.96
N ILE A 232 -3.65 5.39 7.06
CA ILE A 232 -5.10 5.58 7.21
C ILE A 232 -5.85 5.00 6.00
N VAL A 233 -5.39 5.26 4.78
CA VAL A 233 -5.98 4.70 3.56
C VAL A 233 -5.90 3.16 3.54
N GLN A 234 -4.80 2.58 4.02
CA GLN A 234 -4.66 1.12 4.10
C GLN A 234 -5.56 0.49 5.16
N ILE A 235 -5.76 1.18 6.28
CA ILE A 235 -6.49 0.66 7.45
C ILE A 235 -8.00 0.83 7.32
N ALA A 236 -8.42 2.00 6.84
CA ALA A 236 -9.81 2.46 6.93
C ALA A 236 -10.23 3.28 5.68
N PRO A 237 -10.14 2.69 4.47
CA PRO A 237 -10.42 3.42 3.24
C PRO A 237 -11.88 3.91 3.13
N ASP A 238 -12.81 3.31 3.86
CA ASP A 238 -14.23 3.64 3.94
C ASP A 238 -14.55 4.78 4.92
N ILE A 239 -13.60 5.17 5.77
CA ILE A 239 -13.84 6.15 6.83
C ILE A 239 -13.57 7.58 6.36
N ILE A 240 -12.53 7.81 5.57
CA ILE A 240 -12.14 9.14 5.09
C ILE A 240 -13.22 9.70 4.13
N SER A 241 -13.43 11.03 4.16
CA SER A 241 -14.37 11.69 3.25
C SER A 241 -13.80 11.79 1.83
N ILE A 242 -14.67 11.89 0.83
CA ILE A 242 -14.24 12.06 -0.57
C ILE A 242 -13.48 13.38 -0.76
N ASP A 243 -13.90 14.43 -0.06
CA ASP A 243 -13.24 15.75 -0.12
C ASP A 243 -11.80 15.66 0.41
N ASP A 244 -11.56 14.89 1.46
CA ASP A 244 -10.22 14.69 2.01
C ASP A 244 -9.34 13.87 1.08
N TYR A 245 -9.90 12.83 0.46
CA TYR A 245 -9.18 12.10 -0.58
C TYR A 245 -8.79 13.02 -1.72
N ALA A 246 -9.73 13.83 -2.20
CA ALA A 246 -9.46 14.72 -3.30
C ALA A 246 -8.43 15.80 -2.95
N PHE A 247 -8.47 16.35 -1.74
CA PHE A 247 -7.44 17.25 -1.25
C PHE A 247 -6.05 16.58 -1.25
N LEU A 248 -5.95 15.34 -0.72
CA LEU A 248 -4.70 14.57 -0.72
C LEU A 248 -4.18 14.28 -2.13
N PHE A 249 -5.07 13.88 -3.04
CA PHE A 249 -4.72 13.65 -4.44
C PHE A 249 -4.23 14.94 -5.11
N SER A 250 -4.94 16.06 -4.94
CA SER A 250 -4.55 17.36 -5.48
C SER A 250 -3.16 17.78 -4.99
N VAL A 251 -2.86 17.59 -3.71
CA VAL A 251 -1.53 17.86 -3.14
C VAL A 251 -0.47 16.95 -3.77
N CYS A 252 -0.69 15.64 -3.84
CA CYS A 252 0.28 14.70 -4.42
C CYS A 252 0.56 15.00 -5.90
N PHE A 253 -0.48 15.30 -6.68
CA PHE A 253 -0.33 15.70 -8.08
C PHE A 253 0.43 17.00 -8.19
N LYS A 254 0.13 18.02 -7.39
CA LYS A 254 0.88 19.28 -7.38
C LYS A 254 2.37 19.05 -7.06
N ILE A 255 2.68 18.18 -6.10
CA ILE A 255 4.07 17.81 -5.77
C ILE A 255 4.75 17.15 -6.96
N ILE A 256 4.12 16.13 -7.57
CA ILE A 256 4.67 15.36 -8.69
C ILE A 256 4.80 16.20 -9.97
N LEU A 257 3.88 17.15 -10.18
CA LEU A 257 3.87 18.04 -11.35
C LEU A 257 4.74 19.27 -11.16
N ARG A 258 5.32 19.48 -9.97
CA ARG A 258 6.17 20.63 -9.71
C ARG A 258 7.44 20.48 -10.54
N ASP A 259 7.71 21.47 -11.38
CA ASP A 259 8.97 21.51 -12.11
C ASP A 259 10.10 21.81 -11.11
N ALA A 260 11.07 20.90 -10.99
CA ALA A 260 12.24 21.06 -10.14
C ALA A 260 13.05 22.32 -10.50
N THR A 261 12.85 22.88 -11.70
CA THR A 261 13.51 24.13 -12.13
C THR A 261 12.85 25.40 -11.59
N ILE A 262 11.68 25.32 -10.92
CA ILE A 262 11.03 26.50 -10.32
C ILE A 262 11.58 26.71 -8.90
N GLY A 263 12.76 27.33 -8.89
CA GLY A 263 13.34 28.22 -7.87
C GLY A 263 13.09 27.92 -6.39
N GLY A 264 14.16 27.53 -5.69
CA GLY A 264 14.34 27.85 -4.26
C GLY A 264 14.04 26.75 -3.25
N ALA A 265 13.65 25.54 -3.69
CA ALA A 265 13.71 24.37 -2.81
C ALA A 265 15.13 23.80 -2.84
N ASP A 266 15.66 23.41 -1.68
CA ASP A 266 16.83 22.53 -1.59
C ASP A 266 16.58 21.34 -2.53
N GLU A 267 17.37 21.21 -3.61
CA GLU A 267 17.13 20.26 -4.72
C GLU A 267 16.97 18.80 -4.22
N ASN A 268 17.49 18.52 -3.02
CA ASN A 268 17.42 17.23 -2.35
C ASN A 268 16.05 16.91 -1.72
N MET A 269 15.16 17.89 -1.54
CA MET A 269 13.87 17.70 -0.84
C MET A 269 12.71 17.28 -1.76
N VAL A 270 12.81 17.56 -3.06
CA VAL A 270 11.75 17.23 -4.04
C VAL A 270 11.59 15.72 -4.24
N PRO A 271 12.66 14.93 -4.44
CA PRO A 271 12.53 13.47 -4.65
C PRO A 271 11.90 12.73 -3.46
N ASP A 272 12.16 13.22 -2.25
CA ASP A 272 11.60 12.69 -1.01
C ASP A 272 10.08 12.87 -0.92
N LEU A 273 9.58 14.04 -1.33
CA LEU A 273 8.15 14.35 -1.37
C LEU A 273 7.45 13.64 -2.51
N GLU A 274 8.10 13.51 -3.67
CA GLU A 274 7.61 12.69 -4.78
C GLU A 274 7.47 11.24 -4.35
N THR A 275 8.50 10.67 -3.69
CA THR A 275 8.46 9.29 -3.16
C THR A 275 7.34 9.10 -2.15
N ALA A 276 7.12 10.06 -1.25
CA ALA A 276 6.01 10.01 -0.30
C ALA A 276 4.65 10.06 -1.03
N SER A 277 4.53 10.91 -2.05
CA SER A 277 3.32 11.06 -2.87
C SER A 277 3.01 9.78 -3.65
N ILE A 278 4.00 9.17 -4.29
CA ILE A 278 3.87 7.87 -4.98
C ILE A 278 3.37 6.79 -4.01
N ASN A 279 3.90 6.73 -2.79
CA ASN A 279 3.47 5.77 -1.77
C ASN A 279 2.00 5.96 -1.35
N LEU A 280 1.54 7.21 -1.25
CA LEU A 280 0.14 7.52 -0.93
C LEU A 280 -0.79 7.14 -2.08
N LEU A 281 -0.48 7.58 -3.31
CA LEU A 281 -1.25 7.22 -4.50
C LEU A 281 -1.34 5.70 -4.67
N CYS A 282 -0.23 4.99 -4.43
CA CYS A 282 -0.18 3.52 -4.45
C CYS A 282 -1.14 2.91 -3.42
N SER A 283 -1.19 3.48 -2.20
CA SER A 283 -2.07 3.01 -1.13
C SER A 283 -3.54 3.21 -1.51
N CYS A 284 -3.89 4.34 -2.14
CA CYS A 284 -5.23 4.60 -2.65
C CYS A 284 -5.64 3.63 -3.76
N VAL A 285 -4.74 3.37 -4.72
CA VAL A 285 -4.98 2.37 -5.77
C VAL A 285 -5.26 0.99 -5.14
N CYS A 286 -4.42 0.54 -4.20
CA CYS A 286 -4.63 -0.75 -3.52
C CYS A 286 -5.92 -0.80 -2.70
N ALA A 287 -6.31 0.32 -2.08
CA ALA A 287 -7.56 0.46 -1.34
C ALA A 287 -8.79 0.30 -2.24
N ASN A 288 -8.79 0.88 -3.45
CA ASN A 288 -9.88 0.73 -4.43
C ASN A 288 -10.22 -0.75 -4.68
N TYR A 289 -9.22 -1.57 -4.97
CA TYR A 289 -9.44 -3.01 -5.20
C TYR A 289 -9.79 -3.78 -3.95
N SER A 290 -9.33 -3.32 -2.78
CA SER A 290 -9.73 -3.91 -1.50
C SER A 290 -11.22 -3.69 -1.22
N LEU A 291 -11.73 -2.49 -1.49
CA LEU A 291 -13.15 -2.16 -1.36
C LEU A 291 -14.01 -2.93 -2.37
N ARG A 292 -13.56 -3.07 -3.62
CA ARG A 292 -14.28 -3.86 -4.64
C ARG A 292 -14.35 -5.35 -4.27
N TYR A 293 -13.26 -5.92 -3.77
CA TYR A 293 -13.20 -7.35 -3.41
C TYR A 293 -14.12 -7.71 -2.23
N GLN A 294 -14.23 -6.85 -1.22
CA GLN A 294 -15.08 -7.11 -0.05
C GLN A 294 -16.56 -7.33 -0.41
N GLU A 295 -17.07 -6.66 -1.45
CA GLU A 295 -18.46 -6.86 -1.92
C GLU A 295 -18.65 -8.13 -2.74
N SER A 296 -17.65 -8.55 -3.52
CA SER A 296 -17.72 -9.83 -4.22
C SER A 296 -17.83 -11.02 -3.24
N LYS A 297 -17.19 -10.91 -2.06
CA LYS A 297 -17.35 -11.90 -0.98
C LYS A 297 -18.68 -11.78 -0.24
N SER A 298 -19.22 -10.58 -0.01
CA SER A 298 -20.52 -10.42 0.66
C SER A 298 -21.70 -10.86 -0.21
N THR A 299 -21.56 -10.79 -1.53
CA THR A 299 -22.56 -11.31 -2.49
C THR A 299 -22.45 -12.81 -2.74
N HIS A 300 -21.33 -13.45 -2.40
CA HIS A 300 -21.12 -14.90 -2.48
C HIS A 300 -21.16 -15.59 -1.11
N SER A 301 -21.39 -14.84 -0.03
CA SER A 301 -21.91 -15.36 1.23
C SER A 301 -23.33 -15.86 0.97
N THR A 302 -23.44 -17.12 0.54
CA THR A 302 -24.68 -17.88 0.47
C THR A 302 -25.55 -17.60 1.69
N SER A 303 -26.74 -17.05 1.43
CA SER A 303 -28.00 -17.46 2.02
C SER A 303 -27.87 -18.63 3.02
N THR A 304 -27.66 -18.32 4.29
CA THR A 304 -28.41 -18.97 5.36
C THR A 304 -29.59 -18.05 5.69
N LYS A 305 -30.61 -18.11 4.82
CA LYS A 305 -32.00 -17.90 5.26
C LYS A 305 -32.30 -18.98 6.30
N LEU A 306 -32.56 -18.57 7.53
CA LEU A 306 -33.26 -19.26 8.63
C LEU A 306 -32.92 -18.38 9.86
N ILE A 307 -33.79 -17.53 10.41
CA ILE A 307 -35.26 -17.53 10.55
C ILE A 307 -35.72 -16.06 10.51
N GLU A 308 -36.74 -15.78 9.70
CA GLU A 308 -37.60 -14.61 9.88
C GLU A 308 -38.43 -14.83 11.16
N GLU A 309 -38.20 -14.03 12.19
CA GLU A 309 -39.23 -13.75 13.21
C GLU A 309 -39.59 -12.26 13.10
N VAL A 310 -40.65 -12.03 12.34
CA VAL A 310 -41.74 -11.06 12.52
C VAL A 310 -41.42 -9.80 13.35
N GLY A 311 -41.42 -8.65 12.68
CA GLY A 311 -41.46 -7.33 13.29
C GLY A 311 -41.55 -6.21 12.26
N ASP A 312 -42.76 -6.01 11.75
CA ASP A 312 -43.33 -4.91 10.96
C ASP A 312 -42.47 -3.97 10.09
N ARG A 313 -42.96 -3.86 8.84
CA ARG A 313 -42.60 -2.88 7.81
C ARG A 313 -42.87 -1.45 8.27
N THR A 314 -41.92 -0.55 8.04
CA THR A 314 -42.05 0.62 7.14
C THR A 314 -40.76 1.44 7.18
N GLU A 315 -40.12 1.66 6.02
CA GLU A 315 -39.73 2.99 5.52
C GLU A 315 -38.76 2.89 4.31
N ILE A 316 -39.33 3.22 3.14
CA ILE A 316 -38.77 4.00 2.03
C ILE A 316 -37.23 3.96 1.87
N ARG A 317 -36.77 3.06 0.99
CA ARG A 317 -35.38 3.00 0.50
C ARG A 317 -35.18 4.10 -0.55
N ASN A 318 -34.73 5.28 -0.12
CA ASN A 318 -34.10 6.25 -1.02
C ASN A 318 -32.68 5.74 -1.30
N ASP A 319 -32.44 5.26 -2.52
CA ASP A 319 -31.16 4.76 -3.02
C ASP A 319 -30.11 5.89 -3.11
N ARG A 320 -29.54 6.29 -1.97
CA ARG A 320 -28.22 6.92 -1.96
C ARG A 320 -27.18 5.83 -2.14
N PRO A 321 -26.19 5.99 -3.04
CA PRO A 321 -25.06 5.07 -3.08
C PRO A 321 -24.45 4.99 -1.68
N SER A 322 -24.21 3.77 -1.21
CA SER A 322 -23.49 3.59 0.06
C SER A 322 -22.17 4.36 0.00
N LYS A 323 -21.69 4.90 1.12
CA LYS A 323 -20.43 5.69 1.18
C LYS A 323 -19.24 4.96 0.48
N ASN A 324 -19.26 3.63 0.50
CA ASN A 324 -18.29 2.78 -0.19
C ASN A 324 -18.36 2.91 -1.72
N GLU A 325 -19.56 2.96 -2.28
CA GLU A 325 -19.76 3.07 -3.73
C GLU A 325 -19.27 4.43 -4.26
N SER A 326 -19.60 5.52 -3.57
CA SER A 326 -19.10 6.85 -3.92
C SER A 326 -17.57 6.94 -3.85
N THR A 327 -16.95 6.30 -2.85
CA THR A 327 -15.48 6.25 -2.70
C THR A 327 -14.82 5.44 -3.83
N LYS A 328 -15.43 4.32 -4.25
CA LYS A 328 -14.97 3.51 -5.38
C LYS A 328 -15.02 4.27 -6.70
N VAL A 329 -16.15 4.91 -6.98
CA VAL A 329 -16.32 5.71 -8.20
C VAL A 329 -15.25 6.81 -8.24
N PHE A 330 -15.02 7.48 -7.12
CA PHE A 330 -13.98 8.48 -6.97
C PHE A 330 -12.58 7.93 -7.29
N PHE A 331 -12.14 6.86 -6.61
CA PHE A 331 -10.82 6.26 -6.88
C PHE A 331 -10.67 5.73 -8.30
N SER A 332 -11.74 5.19 -8.87
CA SER A 332 -11.73 4.69 -10.26
C SER A 332 -11.59 5.82 -11.27
N GLY A 333 -12.24 6.97 -11.02
CA GLY A 333 -12.07 8.18 -11.82
C GLY A 333 -10.64 8.69 -11.78
N ILE A 334 -10.08 8.86 -10.58
CA ILE A 334 -8.69 9.31 -10.41
C ILE A 334 -7.69 8.33 -11.04
N GLN A 335 -7.93 7.02 -10.92
CA GLN A 335 -7.08 6.02 -11.57
C GLN A 335 -7.08 6.17 -13.09
N LYS A 336 -8.24 6.39 -13.71
CA LYS A 336 -8.34 6.64 -15.16
C LYS A 336 -7.61 7.91 -15.56
N ASP A 337 -7.76 8.97 -14.78
CA ASP A 337 -7.04 10.23 -14.98
C ASP A 337 -5.52 10.03 -14.86
N MET A 338 -5.04 9.29 -13.85
CA MET A 338 -3.62 8.95 -13.71
C MET A 338 -3.07 8.19 -14.93
N ILE A 339 -3.84 7.22 -15.46
CA ILE A 339 -3.45 6.45 -16.65
C ILE A 339 -3.36 7.38 -17.87
N GLY A 340 -4.40 8.20 -18.11
CA GLY A 340 -4.41 9.15 -19.22
C GLY A 340 -3.21 10.09 -19.17
N PHE A 341 -2.92 10.68 -18.00
CA PHE A 341 -1.77 11.57 -17.86
C PHE A 341 -0.44 10.85 -18.12
N ALA A 342 -0.28 9.66 -17.54
CA ALA A 342 0.91 8.82 -17.73
C ALA A 342 1.15 8.49 -19.21
N GLN A 343 0.08 8.34 -19.98
CA GLN A 343 0.11 8.06 -21.42
C GLN A 343 0.29 9.31 -22.29
N GLY A 344 0.23 10.50 -21.70
CA GLY A 344 0.43 11.77 -22.38
C GLY A 344 -0.86 12.51 -22.75
N ASP A 345 -2.03 12.05 -22.28
CA ASP A 345 -3.28 12.78 -22.44
C ASP A 345 -3.31 14.04 -21.55
N VAL A 346 -4.05 15.05 -21.99
CA VAL A 346 -4.32 16.24 -21.18
C VAL A 346 -5.35 15.87 -20.12
N VAL A 347 -4.90 15.77 -18.88
CA VAL A 347 -5.79 15.46 -17.76
C VAL A 347 -6.28 16.73 -17.11
N LYS A 348 -7.61 16.85 -17.04
CA LYS A 348 -8.28 17.87 -16.25
C LYS A 348 -8.50 17.29 -14.86
N VAL A 349 -7.53 17.45 -13.96
CA VAL A 349 -7.73 17.07 -12.56
C VAL A 349 -8.77 18.04 -12.00
N ARG A 350 -9.99 17.55 -11.75
CA ARG A 350 -11.03 18.37 -11.12
C ARG A 350 -10.67 18.56 -9.65
N ASP A 351 -10.55 19.81 -9.21
CA ASP A 351 -10.61 20.15 -7.79
C ASP A 351 -12.09 20.05 -7.36
N PRO A 352 -12.46 19.21 -6.38
CA PRO A 352 -13.82 19.20 -5.87
C PRO A 352 -14.08 20.29 -4.81
N THR A 353 -13.05 20.99 -4.34
CA THR A 353 -13.19 22.06 -3.32
C THR A 353 -13.32 23.45 -3.92
N ARG A 354 -13.05 23.60 -5.22
CA ARG A 354 -13.24 24.84 -6.00
C ARG A 354 -13.69 24.46 -7.40
N ASP A 355 -14.65 25.21 -7.98
CA ASP A 355 -15.10 25.07 -9.39
C ASP A 355 -13.99 25.30 -10.46
N HIS A 356 -12.72 25.35 -10.06
CA HIS A 356 -11.58 25.41 -10.93
C HIS A 356 -11.05 23.99 -11.17
N ALA A 357 -11.39 23.42 -12.32
CA ALA A 357 -10.60 22.32 -12.86
C ALA A 357 -9.13 22.77 -12.93
N PHE A 358 -8.20 22.01 -12.37
CA PHE A 358 -6.79 22.19 -12.68
C PHE A 358 -6.61 21.76 -14.15
N LEU A 359 -6.72 22.75 -15.03
CA LEU A 359 -6.20 22.68 -16.39
C LEU A 359 -4.68 22.67 -16.27
N THR A 360 -4.09 21.48 -16.18
CA THR A 360 -2.66 21.30 -16.45
C THR A 360 -2.51 20.79 -17.87
N SER A 361 -2.85 21.63 -18.84
CA SER A 361 -2.18 21.54 -20.14
C SER A 361 -0.76 22.05 -19.92
N ILE A 362 0.19 21.16 -19.68
CA ILE A 362 1.62 21.49 -19.81
C ILE A 362 2.09 20.84 -21.11
N PRO A 363 1.99 21.53 -22.25
CA PRO A 363 2.63 21.05 -23.46
C PRO A 363 4.13 21.37 -23.35
N GLY A 364 4.95 20.33 -23.22
CA GLY A 364 6.30 20.35 -23.77
C GLY A 364 7.46 20.86 -22.89
N SER A 365 7.37 20.82 -21.56
CA SER A 365 8.56 20.93 -20.72
C SER A 365 9.17 19.54 -20.43
N ASN A 366 10.50 19.47 -20.25
CA ASN A 366 11.20 18.24 -19.84
C ASN A 366 10.69 17.70 -18.48
N SER A 367 10.09 18.55 -17.64
CA SER A 367 9.45 18.14 -16.38
C SER A 367 8.22 17.24 -16.56
N THR A 368 7.61 17.18 -17.75
CA THR A 368 6.41 16.35 -17.98
C THR A 368 6.68 14.85 -17.99
N TRP A 369 7.88 14.39 -18.40
CA TRP A 369 8.16 12.95 -18.42
C TRP A 369 8.52 12.43 -17.03
N SER A 370 9.18 13.22 -16.17
CA SER A 370 9.49 12.82 -14.78
C SER A 370 8.20 12.55 -13.99
N ALA A 371 7.23 13.47 -14.07
CA ALA A 371 5.92 13.30 -13.47
C ALA A 371 5.19 12.04 -13.96
N ARG A 372 5.29 11.73 -15.26
CA ARG A 372 4.72 10.50 -15.84
C ARG A 372 5.42 9.25 -15.31
N VAL A 373 6.74 9.27 -15.19
CA VAL A 373 7.50 8.17 -14.56
C VAL A 373 7.05 7.96 -13.12
N CYS A 374 6.87 9.02 -12.33
CA CYS A 374 6.36 8.93 -10.95
C CYS A 374 4.97 8.27 -10.88
N LEU A 375 4.05 8.65 -11.77
CA LEU A 375 2.71 8.05 -11.84
C LEU A 375 2.75 6.60 -12.33
N LEU A 376 3.59 6.27 -13.29
CA LEU A 376 3.78 4.87 -13.74
C LEU A 376 4.41 4.01 -12.64
N ASN A 377 5.38 4.55 -11.89
CA ASN A 377 5.98 3.88 -10.73
C ASN A 377 4.96 3.67 -9.60
N THR A 378 3.94 4.52 -9.50
CA THR A 378 2.80 4.27 -8.60
C THR A 378 2.08 2.98 -8.96
N PHE A 379 1.83 2.72 -10.25
CA PHE A 379 1.23 1.46 -10.71
C PHE A 379 2.16 0.26 -10.51
N VAL A 380 3.48 0.43 -10.71
CA VAL A 380 4.46 -0.61 -10.41
C VAL A 380 4.38 -0.98 -8.92
N LEU A 381 4.45 -0.02 -8.00
CA LEU A 381 4.36 -0.30 -6.57
C LEU A 381 3.01 -0.88 -6.17
N ALA A 382 1.91 -0.38 -6.75
CA ALA A 382 0.58 -0.94 -6.51
C ALA A 382 0.52 -2.41 -6.96
N SER A 383 1.10 -2.73 -8.12
CA SER A 383 1.18 -4.11 -8.62
C SER A 383 2.02 -5.03 -7.74
N GLN A 384 2.97 -4.50 -6.96
CA GLN A 384 3.76 -5.27 -5.98
C GLN A 384 3.00 -5.47 -4.66
N ARG A 385 2.27 -4.44 -4.20
CA ARG A 385 1.60 -4.42 -2.89
C ARG A 385 0.18 -4.98 -2.90
N CYS A 386 -0.49 -5.01 -4.05
CA CYS A 386 -1.84 -5.52 -4.18
C CYS A 386 -1.88 -6.99 -3.72
N ALA A 387 -2.93 -7.42 -3.01
CA ALA A 387 -3.05 -8.82 -2.60
C ALA A 387 -3.18 -9.74 -3.82
N ILE A 388 -2.69 -10.99 -3.73
CA ILE A 388 -2.65 -11.91 -4.89
C ILE A 388 -4.07 -12.22 -5.42
N GLU A 389 -5.06 -12.21 -4.54
CA GLU A 389 -6.47 -12.45 -4.87
C GLU A 389 -7.10 -11.26 -5.62
N LYS A 390 -6.50 -10.07 -5.48
CA LYS A 390 -7.00 -8.80 -6.03
C LYS A 390 -6.25 -8.35 -7.28
N ILE A 391 -5.03 -8.88 -7.49
CA ILE A 391 -4.15 -8.43 -8.57
C ILE A 391 -4.76 -8.68 -9.95
N HIS A 392 -5.60 -9.69 -10.12
CA HIS A 392 -6.22 -9.98 -11.41
C HIS A 392 -7.20 -8.88 -11.84
N ALA A 393 -8.04 -8.39 -10.92
CA ALA A 393 -8.92 -7.25 -11.18
C ALA A 393 -8.12 -5.95 -11.47
N PHE A 394 -7.02 -5.73 -10.73
CA PHE A 394 -6.10 -4.63 -11.01
C PHE A 394 -5.48 -4.74 -12.40
N ALA A 395 -5.08 -5.95 -12.80
CA ALA A 395 -4.48 -6.20 -14.10
C ALA A 395 -5.45 -5.92 -15.25
N LEU A 396 -6.71 -6.35 -15.14
CA LEU A 396 -7.74 -6.15 -16.16
C LEU A 396 -8.05 -4.66 -16.42
N ASP A 397 -7.90 -3.81 -15.41
CA ASP A 397 -8.15 -2.36 -15.51
C ASP A 397 -6.94 -1.60 -16.10
N ILE A 398 -5.72 -2.08 -15.88
CA ILE A 398 -4.48 -1.35 -16.20
C ILE A 398 -3.81 -1.86 -17.48
N LEU A 399 -3.68 -3.18 -17.64
CA LEU A 399 -2.88 -3.79 -18.70
C LEU A 399 -3.36 -3.48 -20.12
N PRO A 400 -4.67 -3.44 -20.44
CA PRO A 400 -5.11 -3.13 -21.80
C PRO A 400 -4.63 -1.77 -22.28
N SER A 401 -4.77 -0.76 -21.43
CA SER A 401 -4.34 0.61 -21.73
C SER A 401 -2.82 0.69 -21.84
N LEU A 402 -2.08 0.14 -20.87
CA LEU A 402 -0.61 0.22 -20.88
C LEU A 402 0.00 -0.54 -22.07
N SER A 403 -0.46 -1.75 -22.35
CA SER A 403 0.05 -2.55 -23.48
C SER A 403 -0.24 -1.88 -24.82
N SER A 404 -1.44 -1.35 -25.02
CA SER A 404 -1.78 -0.61 -26.24
C SER A 404 -0.88 0.62 -26.42
N TRP A 405 -0.60 1.35 -25.34
CA TRP A 405 0.25 2.55 -25.38
C TRP A 405 1.73 2.23 -25.62
N VAL A 406 2.26 1.19 -24.98
CA VAL A 406 3.62 0.70 -25.20
C VAL A 406 3.82 0.33 -26.68
N LEU A 407 2.80 -0.24 -27.33
CA LEU A 407 2.88 -0.71 -28.72
C LEU A 407 2.50 0.35 -29.78
N ALA A 408 2.18 1.59 -29.40
CA ALA A 408 1.55 2.59 -30.28
C ALA A 408 2.47 3.33 -31.30
N GLY A 409 3.78 3.06 -31.37
CA GLY A 409 4.69 3.72 -32.34
C GLY A 409 6.16 3.83 -31.92
N SER A 410 6.87 4.89 -32.36
CA SER A 410 8.31 5.14 -32.08
C SER A 410 8.62 5.63 -30.65
N ILE A 411 9.80 5.24 -30.12
CA ILE A 411 10.31 5.62 -28.80
C ILE A 411 11.31 6.77 -28.94
N ASP A 412 10.80 7.96 -29.20
CA ASP A 412 11.61 9.17 -29.44
C ASP A 412 10.87 10.47 -29.07
N GLY A 413 9.63 10.37 -28.60
CA GLY A 413 8.78 11.51 -28.25
C GLY A 413 8.75 11.86 -26.77
N ARG A 414 8.46 13.13 -26.45
CA ARG A 414 8.19 13.60 -25.07
C ARG A 414 7.07 12.82 -24.39
N ALA A 415 6.12 12.28 -25.15
CA ALA A 415 5.04 11.42 -24.65
C ALA A 415 5.55 10.00 -24.33
N ARG A 416 6.25 9.36 -25.27
CA ARG A 416 6.76 7.98 -25.17
C ARG A 416 8.26 7.99 -24.90
N HIS A 417 8.64 8.64 -23.79
CA HIS A 417 10.02 8.70 -23.30
C HIS A 417 10.50 7.31 -22.87
N PRO A 418 11.78 6.92 -23.10
CA PRO A 418 12.27 5.58 -22.75
C PRO A 418 12.02 5.18 -21.30
N LEU A 419 12.18 6.10 -20.34
CA LEU A 419 11.88 5.84 -18.93
C LEU A 419 10.39 5.58 -18.66
N CYS A 420 9.47 6.27 -19.34
CA CYS A 420 8.04 6.02 -19.20
C CYS A 420 7.68 4.64 -19.76
N VAL A 421 8.25 4.29 -20.91
CA VAL A 421 8.09 2.94 -21.49
C VAL A 421 8.67 1.89 -20.53
N ALA A 422 9.86 2.11 -19.98
CA ALA A 422 10.50 1.21 -19.02
C ALA A 422 9.63 0.96 -17.78
N SER A 423 9.09 2.01 -17.15
CA SER A 423 8.18 1.88 -16.01
C SER A 423 6.89 1.13 -16.38
N SER A 424 6.38 1.32 -17.60
CA SER A 424 5.20 0.60 -18.09
C SER A 424 5.49 -0.89 -18.29
N LEU A 425 6.61 -1.25 -18.92
CA LEU A 425 7.07 -2.63 -19.04
C LEU A 425 7.31 -3.27 -17.67
N GLN A 426 7.89 -2.54 -16.72
CA GLN A 426 8.12 -3.01 -15.36
C GLN A 426 6.78 -3.30 -14.63
N CYS A 427 5.73 -2.50 -14.88
CA CYS A 427 4.39 -2.76 -14.37
C CYS A 427 3.80 -4.04 -14.97
N ILE A 428 3.85 -4.18 -16.30
CA ILE A 428 3.39 -5.38 -17.02
C ILE A 428 4.13 -6.63 -16.51
N PHE A 429 5.46 -6.56 -16.44
CA PHE A 429 6.31 -7.63 -15.90
C PHE A 429 5.88 -8.03 -14.49
N THR A 430 5.70 -7.06 -13.60
CA THR A 430 5.37 -7.34 -12.19
C THR A 430 4.01 -8.04 -12.08
N ILE A 431 3.03 -7.59 -12.86
CA ILE A 431 1.70 -8.21 -12.88
C ILE A 431 1.79 -9.64 -13.41
N LEU A 432 2.48 -9.87 -14.52
CA LEU A 432 2.65 -11.21 -15.10
C LEU A 432 3.42 -12.14 -14.18
N GLN A 433 4.49 -11.67 -13.56
CA GLN A 433 5.31 -12.45 -12.62
C GLN A 433 4.48 -12.94 -11.44
N ARG A 434 3.58 -12.09 -10.94
CA ARG A 434 2.72 -12.41 -9.79
C ARG A 434 1.52 -13.27 -10.17
N THR A 435 0.88 -13.01 -11.30
CA THR A 435 -0.30 -13.78 -11.76
C THR A 435 0.07 -15.12 -12.39
N LYS A 436 1.29 -15.24 -12.93
CA LYS A 436 1.78 -16.40 -13.68
C LYS A 436 0.86 -16.83 -14.82
N ASN A 437 0.10 -15.90 -15.39
CA ASN A 437 -0.84 -16.19 -16.47
C ASN A 437 -1.04 -14.97 -17.38
N PHE A 438 -1.50 -15.23 -18.61
CA PHE A 438 -1.83 -14.18 -19.59
C PHE A 438 -3.32 -13.79 -19.60
N SER A 439 -4.15 -14.42 -18.76
CA SER A 439 -5.59 -14.20 -18.72
C SER A 439 -5.96 -12.75 -18.36
N CYS A 440 -5.05 -12.02 -17.73
CA CYS A 440 -5.20 -10.60 -17.44
C CYS A 440 -5.30 -9.69 -18.67
N PHE A 441 -5.02 -10.18 -19.88
CA PHE A 441 -5.23 -9.45 -21.13
C PHE A 441 -6.58 -9.77 -21.81
N GLN A 442 -7.46 -10.55 -21.18
CA GLN A 442 -8.77 -10.93 -21.75
C GLN A 442 -9.69 -9.73 -22.07
N SER A 443 -9.52 -8.61 -21.36
CA SER A 443 -10.29 -7.37 -21.59
C SER A 443 -9.77 -6.54 -22.79
N CYS A 444 -8.69 -6.96 -23.44
CA CYS A 444 -8.15 -6.27 -24.60
C CYS A 444 -8.98 -6.57 -25.87
N LYS A 445 -9.04 -5.60 -26.79
CA LYS A 445 -9.71 -5.79 -28.10
C LYS A 445 -9.01 -6.80 -29.03
N ARG A 446 -7.72 -7.06 -28.80
CA ARG A 446 -6.90 -8.00 -29.58
C ARG A 446 -6.81 -9.33 -28.84
N SER A 447 -6.56 -10.43 -29.57
CA SER A 447 -6.30 -11.72 -28.92
C SER A 447 -5.08 -11.63 -28.01
N ILE A 448 -5.11 -12.38 -26.91
CA ILE A 448 -4.04 -12.42 -25.91
C ILE A 448 -2.71 -12.79 -26.59
N GLU A 449 -2.72 -13.80 -27.45
CA GLU A 449 -1.56 -14.26 -28.22
C GLU A 449 -0.90 -13.12 -29.00
N ILE A 450 -1.69 -12.34 -29.75
CA ILE A 450 -1.18 -11.20 -30.53
C ILE A 450 -0.55 -10.15 -29.62
N ILE A 451 -1.11 -9.90 -28.44
CA ILE A 451 -0.56 -8.91 -27.50
C ILE A 451 0.77 -9.39 -26.94
N ILE A 452 0.85 -10.66 -26.51
CA ILE A 452 2.07 -11.25 -25.98
C ILE A 452 3.17 -11.29 -27.04
N GLN A 453 2.85 -11.69 -28.27
CA GLN A 453 3.78 -11.67 -29.41
C GLN A 453 4.33 -10.27 -29.68
N ASN A 454 3.46 -9.26 -29.71
CA ASN A 454 3.89 -7.89 -29.95
C ASN A 454 4.74 -7.34 -28.79
N LEU A 455 4.39 -7.63 -27.53
CA LEU A 455 5.20 -7.23 -26.37
C LEU A 455 6.56 -7.94 -26.34
N PHE A 456 6.58 -9.21 -26.76
CA PHE A 456 7.81 -9.99 -26.87
C PHE A 456 8.72 -9.43 -27.96
N GLN A 457 8.19 -9.22 -29.17
CA GLN A 457 8.94 -8.62 -30.29
C GLN A 457 9.42 -7.21 -29.94
N PHE A 458 8.57 -6.39 -29.34
CA PHE A 458 8.94 -5.07 -28.84
C PHE A 458 10.11 -5.15 -27.85
N SER A 459 10.10 -6.13 -26.94
CA SER A 459 11.17 -6.33 -25.98
C SER A 459 12.49 -6.67 -26.71
N ILE A 460 12.47 -7.57 -27.69
CA ILE A 460 13.65 -7.91 -28.51
C ILE A 460 14.24 -6.65 -29.17
N ASP A 461 13.40 -5.86 -29.83
CA ASP A 461 13.84 -4.68 -30.55
C ASP A 461 14.37 -3.60 -29.59
N ALA A 462 13.74 -3.44 -28.43
CA ALA A 462 14.17 -2.51 -27.40
C ALA A 462 15.53 -2.89 -26.79
N ILE A 463 15.81 -4.17 -26.55
CA ILE A 463 17.12 -4.56 -26.00
C ILE A 463 18.26 -4.54 -27.04
N ALA A 464 17.93 -4.64 -28.33
CA ALA A 464 18.86 -4.43 -29.43
C ALA A 464 19.27 -2.95 -29.64
N LEU A 465 18.64 -1.99 -28.95
CA LEU A 465 19.06 -0.59 -28.97
C LEU A 465 20.49 -0.44 -28.45
N THR A 466 21.37 0.15 -29.24
CA THR A 466 22.80 0.33 -28.94
C THR A 466 23.13 1.60 -28.16
N SER A 467 22.11 2.35 -27.71
CA SER A 467 22.31 3.57 -26.92
C SER A 467 22.81 3.24 -25.52
N THR A 468 23.82 4.00 -25.06
CA THR A 468 24.42 3.88 -23.71
C THR A 468 23.84 4.88 -22.71
N SER A 469 22.77 5.61 -23.07
CA SER A 469 22.11 6.51 -22.12
C SER A 469 21.46 5.72 -20.97
N VAL A 470 21.43 6.31 -19.78
CA VAL A 470 20.78 5.71 -18.58
C VAL A 470 19.33 5.32 -18.87
N ASP A 471 18.62 6.14 -19.64
CA ASP A 471 17.24 5.91 -20.04
C ASP A 471 17.09 4.69 -20.96
N ALA A 472 18.05 4.50 -21.88
CA ALA A 472 18.10 3.32 -22.71
C ALA A 472 18.43 2.08 -21.87
N SER A 473 19.40 2.14 -20.96
CA SER A 473 19.70 1.05 -20.03
C SER A 473 18.46 0.62 -19.24
N ALA A 474 17.71 1.56 -18.66
CA ALA A 474 16.49 1.26 -17.92
C ALA A 474 15.43 0.55 -18.77
N LEU A 475 15.20 1.02 -20.00
CA LEU A 475 14.30 0.39 -20.96
C LEU A 475 14.74 -1.04 -21.31
N ARG A 476 16.03 -1.24 -21.54
CA ARG A 476 16.62 -2.54 -21.89
C ARG A 476 16.49 -3.54 -20.74
N VAL A 477 16.74 -3.11 -19.50
CA VAL A 477 16.52 -3.94 -18.29
C VAL A 477 15.04 -4.32 -18.14
N ALA A 478 14.12 -3.36 -18.30
CA ALA A 478 12.69 -3.64 -18.19
C ALA A 478 12.21 -4.61 -19.29
N SER A 479 12.74 -4.47 -20.50
CA SER A 479 12.46 -5.33 -21.65
C SER A 479 13.00 -6.75 -21.44
N LEU A 480 14.22 -6.90 -20.92
CA LEU A 480 14.79 -8.20 -20.55
C LEU A 480 13.92 -8.92 -19.51
N LYS A 481 13.47 -8.21 -18.47
CA LYS A 481 12.57 -8.77 -17.45
C LYS A 481 11.23 -9.22 -18.03
N LEU A 482 10.61 -8.38 -18.87
CA LEU A 482 9.33 -8.73 -19.49
C LEU A 482 9.47 -9.92 -20.45
N MET A 483 10.51 -9.95 -21.26
CA MET A 483 10.82 -11.08 -22.15
C MET A 483 10.96 -12.38 -21.35
N MET A 484 11.69 -12.35 -20.24
CA MET A 484 11.86 -13.50 -19.34
C MET A 484 10.53 -14.04 -18.83
N VAL A 485 9.69 -13.16 -18.28
CA VAL A 485 8.43 -13.61 -17.66
C VAL A 485 7.45 -14.15 -18.71
N ILE A 486 7.47 -13.60 -19.92
CA ILE A 486 6.68 -14.11 -21.04
C ILE A 486 7.11 -15.55 -21.39
N VAL A 487 8.42 -15.81 -21.53
CA VAL A 487 8.92 -17.17 -21.82
C VAL A 487 8.59 -18.15 -20.70
N ILE A 488 8.79 -17.76 -19.44
CA ILE A 488 8.50 -18.61 -18.28
C ILE A 488 7.03 -19.03 -18.25
N ILE A 489 6.11 -18.08 -18.45
CA ILE A 489 4.68 -18.37 -18.44
C ILE A 489 4.29 -19.26 -19.63
N ASP A 490 4.79 -18.99 -20.83
CA ASP A 490 4.50 -19.77 -22.05
C ASP A 490 4.99 -21.22 -21.94
N GLN A 491 6.20 -21.44 -21.41
CA GLN A 491 6.75 -22.78 -21.16
C GLN A 491 5.95 -23.53 -20.08
N SER A 492 5.64 -22.88 -18.95
CA SER A 492 4.89 -23.52 -17.85
C SER A 492 3.47 -23.94 -18.26
N GLN A 493 2.86 -23.26 -19.23
CA GLN A 493 1.54 -23.64 -19.75
C GLN A 493 1.59 -24.75 -20.81
N SER A 494 2.77 -24.96 -21.41
CA SER A 494 2.99 -26.03 -22.39
C SER A 494 3.25 -27.39 -21.71
N GLU A 495 3.80 -27.39 -20.50
CA GLU A 495 4.12 -28.61 -19.74
C GLU A 495 2.92 -29.21 -18.96
N GLY A 496 1.90 -28.41 -18.63
CA GLY A 496 0.72 -28.85 -17.86
C GLY A 496 -0.34 -29.64 -18.65
N GLY A 497 -0.04 -30.10 -19.86
CA GLY A 497 -0.98 -30.71 -20.79
C GLY A 497 -1.01 -32.24 -20.82
N VAL A 498 -0.39 -32.92 -19.85
CA VAL A 498 -0.34 -34.39 -19.82
C VAL A 498 -0.91 -34.91 -18.49
N GLU A 499 -1.88 -35.82 -18.62
CA GLU A 499 -2.51 -36.67 -17.59
C GLU A 499 -3.75 -36.11 -16.87
N ASP A 500 -4.90 -36.16 -17.55
CA ASP A 500 -6.09 -36.80 -16.98
C ASP A 500 -6.95 -37.38 -18.10
N GLY A 501 -7.00 -38.71 -18.18
CA GLY A 501 -7.64 -39.51 -19.23
C GLY A 501 -9.17 -39.51 -19.19
N SER A 502 -9.79 -38.33 -19.26
CA SER A 502 -11.25 -38.20 -19.38
C SER A 502 -11.61 -37.46 -20.67
N SER A 503 -11.96 -38.26 -21.68
CA SER A 503 -12.59 -37.81 -22.90
C SER A 503 -13.90 -37.07 -22.61
N ASN A 504 -13.87 -35.73 -22.63
CA ASN A 504 -14.85 -34.84 -23.25
C ASN A 504 -14.70 -33.41 -22.73
N GLY A 505 -14.15 -32.51 -23.57
CA GLY A 505 -14.19 -31.06 -23.36
C GLY A 505 -12.86 -30.36 -23.64
N THR A 506 -12.67 -29.89 -24.88
CA THR A 506 -11.70 -28.84 -25.31
C THR A 506 -10.47 -28.65 -24.42
N THR A 507 -9.49 -29.53 -24.58
CA THR A 507 -8.12 -29.37 -24.08
C THR A 507 -7.51 -28.10 -24.67
N LYS A 508 -7.39 -27.04 -23.86
CA LYS A 508 -6.55 -25.87 -24.20
C LYS A 508 -5.09 -26.31 -24.17
N ALA A 509 -4.55 -26.63 -25.34
CA ALA A 509 -3.11 -26.62 -25.56
C ALA A 509 -2.55 -25.26 -25.09
N GLY A 510 -1.34 -25.25 -24.52
CA GLY A 510 -0.65 -24.01 -24.16
C GLY A 510 -0.74 -22.99 -25.30
N LEU A 511 -0.90 -21.70 -24.98
CA LEU A 511 -1.16 -20.66 -25.99
C LEU A 511 -0.09 -20.58 -27.10
N GLY A 512 1.09 -21.21 -26.91
CA GLY A 512 2.12 -21.34 -27.94
C GLY A 512 2.49 -19.98 -28.52
N CYS A 513 2.58 -18.96 -27.66
CA CYS A 513 2.61 -17.58 -28.11
C CYS A 513 3.93 -17.26 -28.80
N ILE A 514 5.00 -17.99 -28.50
CA ILE A 514 6.35 -17.69 -28.96
C ILE A 514 6.81 -18.75 -29.97
N PRO A 515 7.00 -18.40 -31.24
CA PRO A 515 7.59 -19.30 -32.23
C PRO A 515 9.00 -19.75 -31.83
N PRO A 516 9.39 -21.01 -32.06
CA PRO A 516 10.75 -21.50 -31.79
C PRO A 516 11.86 -20.69 -32.46
N GLY A 517 11.59 -20.12 -33.64
CA GLY A 517 12.52 -19.24 -34.35
C GLY A 517 12.86 -17.97 -33.58
N ASP A 518 11.88 -17.41 -32.85
CA ASP A 518 12.09 -16.19 -32.07
C ASP A 518 12.86 -16.48 -30.78
N LEU A 519 12.69 -17.66 -30.18
CA LEU A 519 13.51 -18.13 -29.06
C LEU A 519 15.00 -18.24 -29.45
N ILE A 520 15.31 -18.75 -30.66
CA ILE A 520 16.68 -18.82 -31.17
C ILE A 520 17.25 -17.41 -31.34
N ARG A 521 16.46 -16.48 -31.90
CA ARG A 521 16.86 -15.07 -32.05
C ARG A 521 17.13 -14.43 -30.69
N VAL A 522 16.31 -14.71 -29.68
CA VAL A 522 16.52 -14.23 -28.30
C VAL A 522 17.82 -14.74 -27.71
N ILE A 523 18.12 -16.04 -27.83
CA ILE A 523 19.38 -16.61 -27.32
C ILE A 523 20.58 -15.94 -28.00
N SER A 524 20.52 -15.73 -29.32
CA SER A 524 21.57 -15.02 -30.07
C SER A 524 21.75 -13.58 -29.58
N THR A 525 20.65 -12.84 -29.42
CA THR A 525 20.66 -11.46 -28.92
C THR A 525 21.23 -11.38 -27.51
N LEU A 526 20.78 -12.25 -26.60
CA LEU A 526 21.27 -12.32 -25.23
C LEU A 526 22.76 -12.67 -25.15
N ARG A 527 23.26 -13.57 -26.00
CA ARG A 527 24.71 -13.86 -26.10
C ARG A 527 25.51 -12.64 -26.54
N GLY A 528 24.98 -11.88 -27.51
CA GLY A 528 25.58 -10.60 -27.92
C GLY A 528 25.67 -9.61 -26.74
N ILE A 529 24.57 -9.44 -26.01
CA ILE A 529 24.49 -8.49 -24.89
C ILE A 529 25.37 -8.91 -23.72
N ASN A 530 25.29 -10.16 -23.28
CA ASN A 530 26.10 -10.66 -22.17
C ASN A 530 27.61 -10.37 -22.37
N ASN A 531 28.09 -10.51 -23.61
CA ASN A 531 29.49 -10.37 -23.94
C ASN A 531 29.91 -8.94 -24.31
N LEU A 532 29.04 -8.16 -24.93
CA LEU A 532 29.41 -6.89 -25.59
C LEU A 532 28.77 -5.65 -24.95
N ASP A 533 27.85 -5.82 -24.02
CA ASP A 533 27.15 -4.69 -23.43
C ASP A 533 28.00 -3.89 -22.44
N GLN A 534 27.87 -2.57 -22.46
CA GLN A 534 28.65 -1.68 -21.58
C GLN A 534 28.05 -1.60 -20.17
N ASP A 535 26.75 -1.83 -19.99
CA ASP A 535 26.07 -1.79 -18.70
C ASP A 535 26.20 -3.14 -17.97
N GLY A 536 26.83 -3.13 -16.79
CA GLY A 536 27.02 -4.33 -15.97
C GLY A 536 25.72 -5.00 -15.53
N SER A 537 24.66 -4.23 -15.27
CA SER A 537 23.36 -4.75 -14.84
C SER A 537 22.64 -5.46 -15.98
N VAL A 538 22.73 -4.90 -17.20
CA VAL A 538 22.19 -5.50 -18.42
C VAL A 538 22.92 -6.80 -18.73
N ARG A 539 24.26 -6.82 -18.65
CA ARG A 539 25.06 -8.05 -18.82
C ARG A 539 24.71 -9.13 -17.81
N GLN A 540 24.68 -8.79 -16.52
CA GLN A 540 24.38 -9.75 -15.46
C GLN A 540 22.99 -10.37 -15.65
N LEU A 541 22.00 -9.56 -16.01
CA LEU A 541 20.66 -10.06 -16.29
C LEU A 541 20.64 -10.94 -17.55
N ALA A 542 21.32 -10.53 -18.63
CA ALA A 542 21.43 -11.34 -19.85
C ALA A 542 22.13 -12.68 -19.61
N ALA A 543 23.19 -12.71 -18.79
CA ALA A 543 23.89 -13.93 -18.38
C ALA A 543 22.95 -14.89 -17.63
N HIS A 544 22.20 -14.36 -16.66
CA HIS A 544 21.24 -15.14 -15.88
C HIS A 544 20.13 -15.72 -16.77
N LEU A 545 19.66 -14.95 -17.74
CA LEU A 545 18.66 -15.39 -18.72
C LEU A 545 19.19 -16.48 -19.66
N LEU A 546 20.43 -16.36 -20.13
CA LEU A 546 21.06 -17.41 -20.93
C LEU A 546 21.18 -18.70 -20.14
N GLY A 547 21.63 -18.64 -18.88
CA GLY A 547 21.71 -19.81 -18.01
C GLY A 547 20.35 -20.48 -17.83
N PHE A 548 19.28 -19.70 -17.64
CA PHE A 548 17.92 -20.23 -17.53
C PHE A 548 17.42 -20.86 -18.83
N LEU A 549 17.60 -20.21 -19.98
CA LEU A 549 17.11 -20.72 -21.27
C LEU A 549 17.91 -21.93 -21.76
N GLU A 550 19.20 -22.00 -21.46
CA GLU A 550 20.07 -23.14 -21.81
C GLU A 550 19.84 -24.35 -20.89
N ALA A 551 19.44 -24.13 -19.63
CA ALA A 551 19.10 -25.22 -18.70
C ALA A 551 17.75 -25.88 -18.99
N ASN A 552 16.82 -25.15 -19.63
CA ASN A 552 15.48 -25.64 -19.99
C ASN A 552 15.35 -25.99 -21.49
N ARG A 553 16.48 -26.28 -22.15
CA ARG A 553 16.57 -26.71 -23.54
C ARG A 553 16.85 -28.20 -23.59
#